data_AF-A0A7S2MVP5-F1
#
_entry.id   AF-A0A7S2MVP5-F1
#
_cell.length_a   1.000
_cell.length_b   1.000
_cell.length_c   1.000
_cell.angle_alpha   90.00
_cell.angle_beta   90.00
_cell.angle_gamma   90.00
#
_symmetry.space_group_name_H-M   'P 1'
#
loop_
_entity.id
_entity.type
_entity.pdbx_description
1 polymer ?
#
loop_
_entity_poly.entity_id
_entity_poly.type
_entity_poly.pdbx_seq_one_letter_code
_entity_poly.pdbx_strand_id
1 'polypeptide(L)'
;MAQKHKSIEDLSLSILSFFERRTDLFHVMERPNDRMGFMPGVAEKMVFKHFHFFQHKYLGRAQPHILKEAYGAPNAAPADAAGGQAALQDT
;
A
#
# COMPACT_ATOMS: atom_id res chain seq x y z
N MET A 1 21.71 -4.01 -9.52
CA MET A 1 21.15 -5.24 -8.94
C MET A 1 19.62 -5.20 -8.95
N ALA A 2 19.00 -5.27 -10.12
CA ALA A 2 17.52 -5.36 -10.27
C ALA A 2 17.10 -6.55 -11.17
N GLN A 3 18.08 -7.33 -11.64
CA GLN A 3 17.92 -8.32 -12.71
C GLN A 3 17.85 -9.77 -12.20
N LYS A 4 17.90 -9.98 -10.87
CA LYS A 4 17.91 -11.32 -10.23
C LYS A 4 16.56 -11.75 -9.64
N HIS A 5 15.54 -10.89 -9.66
CA HIS A 5 14.21 -11.24 -9.14
C HIS A 5 13.34 -11.79 -10.27
N LYS A 6 12.73 -12.97 -10.06
CA LYS A 6 11.90 -13.65 -11.07
C LYS A 6 10.57 -12.94 -11.31
N SER A 7 10.13 -12.13 -10.35
CA SER A 7 8.91 -11.33 -10.41
C SER A 7 9.11 -9.96 -9.74
N ILE A 8 8.24 -9.00 -10.07
CA ILE A 8 8.18 -7.70 -9.37
C ILE A 8 7.77 -7.88 -7.90
N GLU A 9 7.02 -8.93 -7.61
CA GLU A 9 6.59 -9.29 -6.26
C GLU A 9 7.79 -9.71 -5.40
N ASP A 10 8.69 -10.55 -5.92
CA ASP A 10 9.93 -10.93 -5.23
C ASP A 10 10.83 -9.72 -4.96
N LEU A 11 10.87 -8.78 -5.90
CA LEU A 11 11.63 -7.54 -5.73
C LEU A 11 10.99 -6.67 -4.64
N SER A 12 9.67 -6.51 -4.67
CA SER A 12 8.91 -5.78 -3.66
C SER A 12 9.14 -6.37 -2.27
N LEU A 13 9.04 -7.70 -2.13
CA LEU A 13 9.28 -8.40 -0.88
C LEU A 13 10.71 -8.19 -0.38
N SER A 14 11.71 -8.23 -1.27
CA SER A 14 13.11 -7.96 -0.89
C SER A 14 13.32 -6.52 -0.40
N ILE A 15 12.65 -5.54 -1.00
CA ILE A 15 12.72 -4.13 -0.60
C ILE A 15 12.05 -3.94 0.77
N LEU A 16 10.86 -4.48 0.96
CA LEU A 16 10.15 -4.41 2.23
C LEU A 16 10.91 -5.14 3.35
N SER A 17 11.53 -6.28 3.04
CA SER A 17 12.42 -7.02 3.95
C SER A 17 13.71 -6.26 4.29
N PHE A 18 14.12 -5.31 3.45
CA PHE A 18 15.22 -4.41 3.77
C PHE A 18 14.75 -3.31 4.73
N PHE A 19 13.60 -2.70 4.47
CA PHE A 19 13.01 -1.69 5.35
C PHE A 19 12.71 -2.25 6.74
N GLU A 20 12.18 -3.46 6.84
CA GLU A 20 11.93 -4.11 8.13
C GLU A 20 13.19 -4.23 9.00
N ARG A 21 14.34 -4.54 8.42
CA ARG A 21 15.60 -4.74 9.19
C ARG A 21 16.41 -3.48 9.43
N ARG A 22 16.26 -2.47 8.58
CA ARG A 22 17.20 -1.33 8.50
C ARG A 22 16.55 0.02 8.74
N THR A 23 15.23 0.09 8.78
CA THR A 23 14.49 1.33 9.01
C THR A 23 13.43 1.13 10.08
N ASP A 24 12.90 2.23 10.57
CA ASP A 24 11.81 2.28 11.54
C ASP A 24 10.43 2.30 10.86
N LEU A 25 10.36 1.99 9.56
CA LEU A 25 9.13 2.06 8.76
C LEU A 25 8.00 1.19 9.34
N PHE A 26 8.35 0.03 9.88
CA PHE A 26 7.40 -0.91 10.50
C PHE A 26 7.39 -0.81 12.03
N HIS A 27 8.20 0.06 12.62
CA HIS A 27 8.24 0.23 14.06
C HIS A 27 7.03 1.03 14.52
N VAL A 28 6.16 0.41 15.31
CA VAL A 28 4.95 1.04 15.84
C VAL A 28 5.27 1.60 17.22
N MET A 29 5.04 2.90 17.41
CA MET A 29 5.18 3.54 18.72
C MET A 29 4.08 3.02 19.67
N GLU A 30 4.48 2.32 20.72
CA GLU A 30 3.56 1.83 21.77
C GLU A 30 3.39 2.88 22.89
N ARG A 31 4.40 3.71 23.13
CA ARG A 31 4.40 4.72 24.20
C ARG A 31 4.52 6.13 23.65
N PRO A 32 3.86 7.13 24.27
CA PRO A 32 3.97 8.54 23.85
C PRO A 32 5.39 9.14 23.96
N ASN A 33 6.30 8.45 24.64
CA ASN A 33 7.68 8.88 24.87
C ASN A 33 8.70 8.12 24.01
N ASP A 34 8.24 7.24 23.10
CA ASP A 34 9.13 6.63 22.11
C ASP A 34 9.58 7.69 21.10
N ARG A 35 10.89 7.75 20.88
CA ARG A 35 11.52 8.72 19.96
C ARG A 35 11.70 8.19 18.54
N MET A 36 11.27 6.96 18.26
CA MET A 36 11.48 6.30 16.96
C MET A 36 10.24 5.53 16.52
N GLY A 37 10.02 5.46 15.20
CA GLY A 37 8.90 4.77 14.58
C GLY A 37 7.70 5.65 14.23
N PHE A 38 6.63 5.00 13.79
CA PHE A 38 5.38 5.62 13.38
C PHE A 38 4.26 5.30 14.35
N MET A 39 3.28 6.19 14.46
CA MET A 39 2.03 5.83 15.13
C MET A 39 1.33 4.69 14.37
N PRO A 40 0.53 3.85 15.06
CA PRO A 40 -0.24 2.79 14.42
C PRO A 40 -0.99 3.30 13.18
N GLY A 41 -0.76 2.66 12.02
CA GLY A 41 -1.42 2.97 10.75
C GLY A 41 -0.92 4.24 10.02
N VAL A 42 0.00 5.02 10.56
CA VAL A 42 0.54 6.21 9.86
C VAL A 42 1.49 5.80 8.73
N ALA A 43 2.39 4.84 8.99
CA ALA A 43 3.31 4.32 7.98
C ALA A 43 2.57 3.71 6.78
N GLU A 44 1.52 2.92 7.04
CA GLU A 44 0.68 2.32 6.00
C GLU A 44 -0.01 3.38 5.13
N LYS A 45 -0.68 4.36 5.76
CA LYS A 45 -1.31 5.49 5.05
C LYS A 45 -0.30 6.29 4.24
N MET A 46 0.92 6.44 4.76
CA MET A 46 2.00 7.11 4.05
C MET A 46 2.39 6.33 2.79
N VAL A 47 2.69 5.04 2.90
CA VAL A 47 3.07 4.20 1.74
C VAL A 47 1.94 4.18 0.71
N PHE A 48 0.69 4.06 1.14
CA PHE A 48 -0.50 4.12 0.30
C PHE A 48 -0.58 5.43 -0.51
N LYS A 49 -0.40 6.58 0.15
CA LYS A 49 -0.40 7.89 -0.53
C LYS A 49 0.71 8.00 -1.59
N HIS A 50 1.92 7.54 -1.26
CA HIS A 50 3.04 7.56 -2.21
C HIS A 50 2.77 6.66 -3.41
N PHE A 51 2.26 5.45 -3.17
CA PHE A 51 1.91 4.52 -4.24
C PHE A 51 0.87 5.13 -5.19
N HIS A 52 -0.22 5.69 -4.66
CA HIS A 52 -1.25 6.35 -5.47
C HIS A 52 -0.73 7.57 -6.22
N PHE A 53 0.16 8.37 -5.62
CA PHE A 53 0.77 9.49 -6.30
C PHE A 53 1.55 9.06 -7.55
N PHE A 54 2.41 8.03 -7.42
CA PHE A 54 3.18 7.52 -8.54
C PHE A 54 2.30 6.81 -9.57
N GLN A 55 1.28 6.08 -9.12
CA GLN A 55 0.31 5.44 -10.01
C GLN A 55 -0.45 6.49 -10.82
N HIS A 56 -0.98 7.53 -10.18
CA HIS A 56 -1.69 8.63 -10.84
C HIS A 56 -0.79 9.35 -11.85
N LYS A 57 0.46 9.65 -11.47
CA LYS A 57 1.45 10.27 -12.36
C LYS A 57 1.77 9.39 -13.57
N TYR A 58 1.88 8.07 -13.38
CA TYR A 58 2.11 7.13 -14.47
C TYR A 58 0.90 7.05 -15.41
N LEU A 59 -0.30 6.90 -14.85
CA LEU A 59 -1.55 6.84 -15.62
C LEU A 59 -1.74 8.11 -16.47
N GLY A 60 -1.51 9.29 -15.90
CA GLY A 60 -1.60 10.54 -16.66
C GLY A 60 -0.65 10.60 -17.87
N ARG A 61 0.52 9.93 -17.81
CA ARG A 61 1.50 9.92 -18.90
C ARG A 61 1.27 8.79 -19.91
N ALA A 62 1.00 7.57 -19.43
CA ALA A 62 1.02 6.36 -20.24
C ALA A 62 -0.37 5.80 -20.56
N GLN A 63 -1.36 6.03 -19.69
CA GLN A 63 -2.69 5.42 -19.77
C GLN A 63 -3.79 6.40 -19.31
N PRO A 64 -4.00 7.51 -20.03
CA PRO A 64 -4.89 8.59 -19.59
C PRO A 64 -6.38 8.20 -19.61
N HIS A 65 -6.76 7.15 -20.34
CA HIS A 65 -8.14 6.65 -20.41
C HIS A 65 -8.55 5.98 -19.08
N ILE A 66 -7.68 5.17 -18.48
CA ILE A 66 -7.93 4.52 -17.18
C ILE A 66 -8.07 5.56 -16.07
N LEU A 67 -7.30 6.65 -16.15
CA LEU A 67 -7.40 7.73 -15.17
C LEU A 67 -8.79 8.38 -15.16
N LYS A 68 -9.39 8.57 -16.33
CA LYS A 68 -10.76 9.12 -16.44
C LYS A 68 -11.81 8.19 -15.88
N GLU A 69 -11.65 6.88 -16.07
CA GLU A 69 -12.63 5.88 -15.63
C GLU A 69 -12.52 5.56 -14.14
N ALA A 70 -11.30 5.33 -13.62
CA ALA A 70 -11.09 4.91 -12.24
C ALA A 70 -10.97 6.07 -11.24
N TYR A 71 -10.49 7.25 -11.68
CA TYR A 71 -10.20 8.40 -10.81
C TYR A 71 -10.95 9.68 -11.20
N GLY A 72 -11.70 9.68 -12.30
CA GLY A 72 -12.43 10.86 -12.81
C GLY A 72 -13.81 11.09 -12.20
N ALA A 73 -14.33 10.13 -11.42
CA ALA A 73 -15.59 10.29 -10.69
C ALA A 73 -15.30 10.72 -9.24
N PRO A 74 -15.82 11.86 -8.76
CA PRO A 74 -15.59 12.33 -7.38
C PRO A 74 -16.21 11.45 -6.28
N ASN A 75 -16.70 10.25 -6.61
CA ASN A 75 -17.40 9.37 -5.67
C ASN A 75 -17.12 7.86 -5.87
N ALA A 76 -16.06 7.48 -6.58
CA ALA A 76 -15.66 6.07 -6.64
C ALA A 76 -14.82 5.73 -5.40
N ALA A 77 -15.50 5.44 -4.29
CA ALA A 77 -14.93 4.66 -3.20
C ALA A 77 -14.37 3.34 -3.77
N PRO A 78 -13.28 2.78 -3.21
CA PRO A 78 -12.73 1.53 -3.70
C PRO A 78 -13.79 0.43 -3.58
N ALA A 79 -14.21 -0.12 -4.72
CA ALA A 79 -15.30 -1.07 -4.86
C ALA A 79 -14.96 -2.50 -4.40
N ASP A 80 -14.04 -2.68 -3.43
CA ASP A 80 -13.56 -4.00 -3.01
C ASP A 80 -13.45 -4.17 -1.48
N ALA A 81 -14.38 -3.58 -0.73
CA ALA A 81 -14.62 -3.91 0.68
C ALA A 81 -15.99 -4.57 0.91
N ALA A 82 -16.53 -5.26 -0.11
CA ALA A 82 -17.84 -5.89 -0.07
C ALA A 82 -17.84 -7.29 -0.72
N GLY A 83 -17.02 -8.19 -0.21
CA GLY A 83 -17.29 -9.63 -0.18
C GLY A 83 -17.07 -10.08 1.26
N GLY A 84 -18.09 -10.26 2.09
CA GLY A 84 -19.13 -11.26 1.89
C GLY A 84 -18.89 -12.36 2.93
N GLN A 85 -19.38 -12.11 4.14
CA GLN A 85 -19.41 -13.06 5.25
C GLN A 85 -20.14 -14.35 4.82
N ALA A 86 -19.45 -15.48 4.87
CA ALA A 86 -20.01 -16.84 4.88
C ALA A 86 -18.91 -17.77 5.43
N ALA A 87 -19.09 -18.69 6.37
CA ALA A 87 -20.24 -19.14 7.12
C ALA A 87 -19.70 -19.87 8.36
N LEU A 88 -20.26 -19.61 9.54
CA LEU A 88 -20.17 -20.52 10.69
C LEU A 88 -21.56 -20.51 11.34
N GLN A 89 -22.40 -21.45 10.92
CA GLN A 89 -23.61 -21.86 11.65
C GLN A 89 -23.34 -23.24 12.26
N ASP A 90 -23.64 -23.33 13.55
CA ASP A 90 -23.83 -24.53 14.36
C ASP A 90 -24.44 -25.72 13.61
N THR A 91 -23.86 -26.90 13.80
CA THR A 91 -24.56 -28.14 14.16
C THR A 91 -23.60 -29.14 14.77
#